data_AF-A0A1Q8BKM3-F1
#
_entry.id   AF-A0A1Q8BKM3-F1
#
_cell.length_a   1.000
_cell.length_b   1.000
_cell.length_c   1.000
_cell.angle_alpha   90.00
_cell.angle_beta   90.00
_cell.angle_gamma   90.00
#
_symmetry.space_group_name_H-M   'P 1'
#
loop_
_entity.id
_entity.type
_entity.pdbx_description
1 polymer ?
#
loop_
_entity_poly.entity_id
_entity_poly.type
_entity_poly.pdbx_seq_one_letter_code
_entity_poly.pdbx_strand_id
1 'polypeptide(L)'
;MLVENGSFALSTDPPVSFARPSIDMLFESAANEYRERAIGVVLTGANHDGARGLTAIKLRGGVALVEDPASAVCREMPDAAIAATEVDRILPLQDIASCLGQLSNTTGELSRPGSDRR
;
A
#
# COMPACT_ATOMS: atom_id res chain seq x y z
N MET A 1 -1.76 3.49 13.41
CA MET A 1 -0.87 4.43 12.70
C MET A 1 -1.65 4.96 11.52
N LEU A 2 -1.63 6.26 11.29
CA LEU A 2 -2.41 6.95 10.26
C LEU A 2 -1.48 7.87 9.48
N VAL A 3 -1.86 8.23 8.27
CA VAL A 3 -1.25 9.30 7.49
C VAL A 3 -2.19 10.49 7.47
N GLU A 4 -1.72 11.65 7.93
CA GLU A 4 -2.44 12.92 7.85
C GLU A 4 -1.46 14.06 7.54
N ASN A 5 -1.80 14.94 6.59
CA ASN A 5 -0.99 16.10 6.20
C ASN A 5 0.47 15.75 5.85
N GLY A 6 0.68 14.63 5.15
CA GLY A 6 2.02 14.14 4.81
C GLY A 6 2.89 13.67 5.99
N SER A 7 2.32 13.54 7.19
CA SER A 7 3.01 13.06 8.40
C SER A 7 2.40 11.77 8.94
N PHE A 8 3.20 10.96 9.64
CA PHE A 8 2.71 9.77 10.34
C PHE A 8 2.14 10.17 11.71
N ALA A 9 0.87 9.84 11.95
CA ALA A 9 0.20 10.05 13.23
C ALA A 9 -0.02 8.70 13.95
N LEU A 10 0.20 8.68 15.26
CA LEU A 10 -0.11 7.52 16.10
C LEU A 10 -1.38 7.83 16.90
N SER A 11 -2.53 7.34 16.42
CA SER A 11 -3.77 7.45 17.18
C SER A 11 -3.78 6.48 18.38
N THR A 12 -4.32 6.95 19.50
CA THR A 12 -4.58 6.17 20.73
C THR A 12 -6.02 5.64 20.81
N ASP A 13 -6.83 5.84 19.76
CA ASP A 13 -8.25 5.42 19.67
C ASP A 13 -8.46 3.91 19.88
N PRO A 14 -9.66 3.48 20.32
CA PRO A 14 -9.95 2.07 20.60
C PRO A 14 -9.54 1.14 19.45
N PRO A 15 -9.01 -0.06 19.74
CA PRO A 15 -8.52 -0.96 18.70
C PRO A 15 -9.63 -1.35 17.71
N VAL A 16 -9.34 -1.19 16.42
CA VAL A 16 -10.13 -1.75 15.31
C VAL A 16 -9.45 -3.07 14.91
N SER A 17 -10.19 -4.19 14.91
CA SER A 17 -9.70 -5.53 14.52
C SER A 17 -8.56 -6.15 15.36
N PHE A 18 -8.57 -6.00 16.69
CA PHE A 18 -7.71 -6.75 17.64
C PHE A 18 -6.17 -6.60 17.47
N ALA A 19 -5.68 -5.84 16.51
CA ALA A 19 -4.26 -5.54 16.32
C ALA A 19 -3.99 -4.04 16.44
N ARG A 20 -2.97 -3.69 17.23
CA ARG A 20 -2.33 -2.37 17.18
C ARG A 20 -0.89 -2.57 16.73
N PRO A 21 -0.46 -1.94 15.62
CA PRO A 21 -1.25 -1.13 14.66
C PRO A 21 -2.05 -1.99 13.66
N SER A 22 -3.22 -1.50 13.21
CA SER A 22 -3.95 -2.12 12.09
C SER A 22 -3.42 -1.60 10.75
N ILE A 23 -3.11 -2.53 9.84
CA ILE A 23 -2.67 -2.25 8.47
C ILE A 23 -3.83 -1.65 7.66
N ASP A 24 -5.06 -2.14 7.86
CA ASP A 24 -6.25 -1.60 7.20
C ASP A 24 -6.40 -0.09 7.45
N MET A 25 -6.27 0.38 8.69
CA MET A 25 -6.36 1.81 9.03
C MET A 25 -5.24 2.65 8.40
N LEU A 26 -4.02 2.10 8.33
CA LEU A 26 -2.91 2.78 7.68
C LEU A 26 -3.19 2.95 6.18
N PHE A 27 -3.63 1.89 5.52
CA PHE A 27 -3.92 1.93 4.09
C PHE A 27 -5.13 2.79 3.76
N GLU A 28 -6.19 2.77 4.58
CA GLU A 28 -7.36 3.65 4.40
C GLU A 28 -6.98 5.13 4.52
N SER A 29 -6.19 5.50 5.54
CA SER A 29 -5.72 6.89 5.69
C SER A 29 -4.78 7.31 4.56
N ALA A 30 -3.83 6.46 4.17
CA ALA A 30 -2.93 6.72 3.03
C ALA A 30 -3.69 6.84 1.70
N ALA A 31 -4.70 6.00 1.46
CA ALA A 31 -5.54 6.06 0.26
C ALA A 31 -6.32 7.39 0.18
N ASN A 32 -6.81 7.89 1.31
CA ASN A 32 -7.53 9.16 1.36
C ASN A 32 -6.60 10.36 1.10
N GLU A 33 -5.40 10.34 1.67
CA GLU A 33 -4.43 11.44 1.56
C GLU A 33 -3.71 11.47 0.20
N TYR A 34 -3.21 10.33 -0.26
CA TYR A 34 -2.35 10.25 -1.45
C TYR A 34 -3.08 9.83 -2.73
N ARG A 35 -4.24 9.18 -2.61
CA ARG A 35 -5.08 8.74 -3.73
C ARG A 35 -4.29 7.95 -4.78
N GLU A 36 -4.27 8.39 -6.04
CA GLU A 36 -3.53 7.76 -7.14
C GLU A 36 -2.01 7.69 -6.93
N ARG A 37 -1.48 8.48 -5.99
CA ARG A 37 -0.06 8.44 -5.62
C ARG A 37 0.26 7.42 -4.52
N ALA A 38 -0.76 6.74 -3.97
CA ALA A 38 -0.57 5.68 -2.99
C ALA A 38 -0.17 4.37 -3.68
N ILE A 39 0.87 3.71 -3.16
CA ILE A 39 1.23 2.34 -3.50
C ILE A 39 1.08 1.50 -2.23
N GLY A 40 0.11 0.58 -2.25
CA GLY A 40 -0.09 -0.39 -1.19
C GLY A 40 0.65 -1.68 -1.50
N VAL A 41 1.40 -2.19 -0.53
CA VAL A 41 2.13 -3.46 -0.67
C VAL A 41 1.78 -4.37 0.51
N VAL A 42 1.17 -5.52 0.24
CA VAL A 42 0.92 -6.55 1.25
C VAL A 42 1.97 -7.65 1.13
N LEU A 43 2.62 -7.96 2.24
CA LEU A 43 3.66 -8.97 2.33
C LEU A 43 3.19 -10.17 3.18
N THR A 44 4.05 -11.16 3.34
CA THR A 44 3.87 -12.31 4.21
C THR A 44 3.37 -11.91 5.61
N GLY A 45 2.36 -12.63 6.10
CA GLY A 45 1.75 -12.35 7.40
C GLY A 45 0.71 -13.39 7.79
N ALA A 46 0.53 -13.58 9.10
CA ALA A 46 -0.34 -14.61 9.69
C ALA A 46 -1.72 -14.07 10.11
N ASN A 47 -2.25 -13.08 9.38
CA ASN A 47 -3.58 -12.53 9.62
C ASN A 47 -4.15 -11.96 8.31
N HIS A 48 -5.38 -11.46 8.34
CA HIS A 48 -6.05 -10.86 7.17
C HIS A 48 -6.00 -9.32 7.19
N ASP A 49 -5.23 -8.72 8.10
CA ASP A 49 -5.15 -7.27 8.27
C ASP A 49 -4.35 -6.66 7.12
N GLY A 50 -4.96 -5.71 6.41
CA GLY A 50 -4.39 -5.08 5.20
C GLY A 50 -5.13 -5.42 3.92
N ALA A 51 -5.96 -6.47 3.89
CA ALA A 51 -6.75 -6.83 2.71
C ALA A 51 -7.79 -5.76 2.38
N ARG A 52 -8.54 -5.26 3.38
CA ARG A 52 -9.55 -4.21 3.19
C ARG A 52 -8.91 -2.87 2.90
N GLY A 53 -7.82 -2.56 3.58
CA GLY A 53 -7.03 -1.37 3.33
C GLY A 53 -6.47 -1.32 1.91
N LEU A 54 -6.03 -2.47 1.37
CA LEU A 54 -5.50 -2.54 0.02
C LEU A 54 -6.60 -2.27 -1.01
N THR A 55 -7.82 -2.77 -0.74
CA THR A 55 -9.01 -2.42 -1.54
C THR A 55 -9.25 -0.92 -1.50
N ALA A 56 -9.11 -0.26 -0.35
CA ALA A 56 -9.28 1.18 -0.23
C ALA A 56 -8.27 1.95 -1.09
N ILE A 57 -6.99 1.54 -1.11
CA ILE A 57 -5.97 2.11 -2.01
C ILE A 57 -6.41 1.96 -3.47
N LYS A 58 -6.83 0.76 -3.86
CA LYS A 58 -7.25 0.48 -5.25
C LYS A 58 -8.46 1.31 -5.68
N LEU A 59 -9.47 1.42 -4.81
CA LEU A 59 -10.68 2.23 -5.05
C LEU A 59 -10.39 3.72 -5.20
N ARG A 60 -9.27 4.21 -4.65
CA ARG A 60 -8.80 5.60 -4.79
C ARG A 60 -7.87 5.81 -5.97
N GLY A 61 -7.68 4.81 -6.82
CA GLY A 61 -6.83 4.87 -8.01
C GLY A 61 -5.34 4.62 -7.74
N GLY A 62 -4.98 4.21 -6.52
CA GLY A 62 -3.62 3.82 -6.18
C GLY A 62 -3.25 2.43 -6.74
N VAL A 63 -1.99 2.05 -6.54
CA VAL A 63 -1.45 0.77 -7.00
C VAL A 63 -1.48 -0.25 -5.87
N ALA A 64 -1.97 -1.46 -6.15
CA ALA A 64 -2.00 -2.58 -5.23
C ALA A 64 -0.99 -3.65 -5.64
N LEU A 65 0.01 -3.90 -4.78
CA LEU A 65 1.01 -4.95 -4.96
C LEU A 65 0.87 -5.97 -3.83
N VAL A 66 1.08 -7.25 -4.15
CA VAL A 66 1.07 -8.34 -3.17
C VAL A 66 2.29 -9.24 -3.38
N GLU A 67 2.91 -9.69 -2.28
CA GLU A 67 3.94 -10.72 -2.31
C GLU A 67 3.38 -12.05 -2.84
N ASP A 68 4.12 -12.72 -3.72
CA ASP A 68 3.73 -14.04 -4.22
C ASP A 68 3.55 -15.04 -3.05
N PRO A 69 2.33 -15.56 -2.84
CA PRO A 69 2.05 -16.53 -1.78
C PRO A 69 2.92 -17.79 -1.85
N ALA A 70 3.47 -18.13 -3.03
CA ALA A 70 4.38 -19.25 -3.20
C ALA A 70 5.77 -19.02 -2.60
N SER A 71 6.21 -17.75 -2.50
CA SER A 71 7.49 -17.37 -1.88
C SER A 71 7.34 -16.86 -0.44
N ALA A 72 6.12 -16.55 -0.02
CA ALA A 72 5.83 -16.01 1.31
C ALA A 72 6.08 -17.04 2.42
N VAL A 73 6.65 -16.56 3.54
CA VAL A 73 6.84 -17.39 4.75
C VAL A 73 5.49 -17.79 5.37
N CYS A 74 4.52 -16.88 5.35
CA CYS A 74 3.13 -17.10 5.71
C CYS A 74 2.22 -16.51 4.64
N ARG A 75 1.45 -17.37 3.98
CA ARG A 75 0.62 -17.04 2.82
C ARG A 75 -0.75 -16.44 3.16
N GLU A 76 -1.16 -16.47 4.42
CA GLU A 76 -2.53 -16.07 4.84
C GLU A 76 -2.85 -14.61 4.45
N MET A 77 -1.96 -13.67 4.76
CA MET A 77 -2.17 -12.26 4.44
C MET A 77 -2.13 -11.96 2.93
N PRO A 78 -1.14 -12.46 2.16
CA PRO A 78 -1.17 -12.35 0.69
C PRO A 78 -2.43 -12.95 0.04
N ASP A 79 -2.84 -14.16 0.43
CA ASP A 79 -4.03 -14.81 -0.11
C ASP A 79 -5.29 -13.98 0.18
N ALA A 80 -5.42 -13.44 1.41
CA ALA A 80 -6.53 -12.58 1.78
C ALA A 80 -6.57 -11.28 0.96
N ALA A 81 -5.42 -10.66 0.70
CA ALA A 81 -5.32 -9.45 -0.11
C ALA A 81 -5.69 -9.69 -1.59
N ILE A 82 -5.23 -10.81 -2.16
CA ILE A 82 -5.56 -11.23 -3.53
C ILE A 82 -7.06 -11.53 -3.66
N ALA A 83 -7.66 -12.17 -2.65
CA ALA A 83 -9.09 -12.47 -2.66
C ALA A 83 -9.97 -11.21 -2.53
N ALA A 84 -9.50 -10.18 -1.81
CA ALA A 84 -10.28 -8.98 -1.51
C ALA A 84 -10.15 -7.87 -2.57
N THR A 85 -9.03 -7.82 -3.31
CA THR A 85 -8.69 -6.68 -4.18
C THR A 85 -8.24 -7.13 -5.56
N GLU A 86 -8.61 -6.39 -6.60
CA GLU A 86 -8.00 -6.54 -7.92
C GLU A 86 -6.55 -6.02 -7.89
N VAL A 87 -5.61 -6.92 -7.61
CA VAL A 87 -4.18 -6.60 -7.44
C VAL A 87 -3.53 -6.28 -8.78
N ASP A 88 -2.71 -5.23 -8.84
CA ASP A 88 -1.99 -4.86 -10.07
C ASP A 88 -0.86 -5.84 -10.39
N ARG A 89 -0.12 -6.27 -9.37
CA ARG A 89 0.98 -7.24 -9.52
C ARG A 89 1.12 -8.12 -8.29
N ILE A 90 1.36 -9.41 -8.57
CA ILE A 90 1.80 -10.40 -7.59
C ILE A 90 3.27 -10.69 -7.90
N LEU A 91 4.16 -10.44 -6.95
CA LEU A 91 5.61 -10.48 -7.18
C LEU A 91 6.33 -11.19 -6.04
N PRO A 92 7.40 -11.95 -6.31
CA PRO A 92 8.23 -12.48 -5.24
C PRO A 92 8.97 -11.32 -4.54
N LEU A 93 9.31 -11.51 -3.26
CA LEU A 93 9.84 -10.45 -2.40
C LEU A 93 11.03 -9.68 -2.99
N GLN A 94 11.94 -10.38 -3.69
CA GLN A 94 13.11 -9.77 -4.32
C GLN A 94 12.79 -8.78 -5.45
N ASP A 95 11.63 -8.92 -6.10
CA ASP A 95 11.25 -8.11 -7.26
C ASP A 95 10.44 -6.86 -6.84
N ILE A 96 9.89 -6.86 -5.62
CA ILE A 96 9.08 -5.76 -5.09
C ILE A 96 9.87 -4.45 -5.06
N ALA A 97 11.11 -4.47 -4.58
CA ALA A 97 11.96 -3.28 -4.49
C ALA A 97 12.21 -2.64 -5.87
N SER A 98 12.54 -3.47 -6.88
CA SER A 98 12.74 -3.03 -8.26
C SER A 98 11.44 -2.45 -8.85
N CYS A 99 10.29 -3.09 -8.59
CA CYS A 99 8.99 -2.61 -9.03
C CYS A 99 8.65 -1.24 -8.42
N LEU A 100 8.90 -1.05 -7.12
CA LEU A 100 8.68 0.22 -6.45
C LEU A 100 9.52 1.35 -7.07
N GLY A 101 10.79 1.09 -7.38
CA GLY A 101 11.66 2.07 -8.05
C GLY A 101 11.18 2.46 -9.45
N GLN A 102 10.59 1.53 -10.20
CA GLN A 102 10.00 1.83 -11.52
C GLN A 102 8.74 2.68 -11.38
N LEU A 103 7.87 2.33 -10.44
CA LEU A 103 6.61 3.06 -10.19
C LEU A 103 6.88 4.47 -9.66
N SER A 104 7.85 4.65 -8.75
CA SER A 104 8.21 5.98 -8.23
C SER A 104 8.75 6.91 -9.31
N ASN A 105 9.48 6.35 -10.28
CA ASN A 105 10.08 7.14 -11.36
C ASN A 105 9.08 7.50 -12.46
N THR A 106 8.01 6.71 -12.62
CA THR A 106 6.96 6.98 -13.61
C THR A 106 6.11 8.19 -13.21
N THR A 107 5.89 8.40 -11.91
CA THR A 107 5.17 9.57 -11.38
C THR A 107 5.98 10.88 -11.51
N GLY A 108 7.31 10.78 -11.64
CA GLY A 108 8.21 11.93 -11.74
C GLY A 108 8.15 12.73 -13.05
N GLU A 109 7.48 12.24 -14.09
CA GLU A 109 7.36 12.97 -15.37
C GLU A 109 6.19 13.97 -15.43
N LEU A 110 5.20 13.87 -14.53
CA LEU A 110 4.07 14.81 -14.48
C LEU A 110 4.29 16.06 -13.60
N SER A 111 5.49 16.24 -13.04
CA SER A 111 5.79 17.42 -12.20
C SER A 111 7.23 17.91 -12.38
N ARG A 112 7.57 18.31 -13.61
CA ARG A 112 8.64 19.28 -13.85
C ARG A 112 8.01 20.61 -14.26
N PRO A 113 7.74 21.55 -13.33
CA PRO A 113 7.53 22.92 -13.73
C PRO A 113 8.79 23.39 -14.46
N GLY A 114 8.58 23.95 -15.65
CA GLY A 114 9.63 24.34 -16.57
C GLY A 114 10.69 25.20 -15.90
N SER A 115 11.94 24.95 -16.31
CA SER A 115 13.04 25.88 -16.19
C SER A 115 12.59 27.27 -16.68
N ASP A 116 12.40 28.23 -15.77
CA ASP A 116 12.37 29.62 -16.16
C ASP A 116 13.75 30.25 -15.97
N ARG A 117 14.13 30.97 -17.01
CA ARG A 117 15.49 31.38 -17.36
C ARG A 117 15.88 32.61 -16.54
N ARG A 118 17.21 32.78 -16.40
CA ARG A 118 17.81 34.08 -16.08
C ARG A 118 17.53 35.10 -17.19
#